data_AF-A0A376L602-F1
#
_entry.id   AF-A0A376L602-F1
#
_cell.length_a   1.000
_cell.length_b   1.000
_cell.length_c   1.000
_cell.angle_alpha   90.00
_cell.angle_beta   90.00
_cell.angle_gamma   90.00
#
_symmetry.space_group_name_H-M   'P 1'
#
loop_
_entity.id
_entity.type
_entity.pdbx_description
1 polymer ?
#
loop_
_entity_poly.entity_id
_entity_poly.type
_entity_poly.pdbx_seq_one_letter_code
_entity_poly.pdbx_strand_id
1 'polypeptide(L)'
;MGLFTTRQLLGYTEQKVKFRALFLELFFRRTVNFHTEEVMLDKITEKTPVAAYVSPIVEEKCFAIAVVKPACYVRATSSPNTNLITSRRLSAFLVKIRLS
;
A
#
# COMPACT_ATOMS: atom_id res chain seq x y z
N MET A 1 -10.83 6.35 28.20
CA MET A 1 -9.85 6.50 27.10
C MET A 1 -10.60 6.29 25.78
N GLY A 2 -10.80 7.35 24.99
CA GLY A 2 -11.62 7.28 23.78
C GLY A 2 -10.91 6.57 22.63
N LEU A 3 -11.60 5.63 21.98
CA LEU A 3 -11.11 4.92 20.80
C LEU A 3 -11.04 5.91 19.60
N PHE A 4 -9.95 5.91 18.85
CA PHE A 4 -9.83 6.76 17.65
C PHE A 4 -10.75 6.27 16.54
N THR A 5 -11.38 7.21 15.83
CA THR A 5 -12.20 6.88 14.66
C THR A 5 -11.32 6.63 13.43
N THR A 6 -11.80 5.83 12.48
CA THR A 6 -11.08 5.54 11.24
C THR A 6 -10.69 6.80 10.46
N ARG A 7 -11.54 7.84 10.47
CA ARG A 7 -11.26 9.14 9.84
C ARG A 7 -10.05 9.84 10.47
N GLN A 8 -9.93 9.81 11.79
CA GLN A 8 -8.78 10.39 12.50
C GLN A 8 -7.49 9.64 12.19
N LEU A 9 -7.55 8.31 12.09
CA LEU A 9 -6.40 7.48 11.72
C LEU A 9 -5.96 7.72 10.27
N LEU A 10 -6.90 7.83 9.33
CA LEU A 10 -6.61 8.12 7.93
C LEU A 10 -5.89 9.47 7.78
N GLY A 11 -6.39 10.53 8.42
CA GLY A 11 -5.77 11.86 8.38
C GLY A 11 -4.31 11.87 8.88
N TYR A 12 -3.98 11.06 9.89
CA TYR A 12 -2.61 10.93 10.38
C TYR A 12 -1.70 10.17 9.40
N THR A 13 -2.21 9.14 8.72
CA THR A 13 -1.42 8.35 7.75
C THR A 13 -1.11 9.09 6.45
N GLU A 14 -1.94 10.06 6.08
CA GLU A 14 -1.74 10.87 4.86
C GLU A 14 -0.67 11.95 5.03
N GLN A 15 -0.52 12.50 6.23
CA GLN A 15 0.44 13.58 6.52
C GLN A 15 1.90 13.10 6.62
N LYS A 16 2.13 11.81 6.87
CA LYS A 16 3.48 11.25 6.99
C LYS A 16 4.11 11.09 5.60
N VAL A 17 5.32 11.62 5.39
CA VAL A 17 6.07 11.50 4.12
C VAL A 17 6.21 10.02 3.76
N LYS A 18 5.52 9.61 2.69
CA LYS A 18 5.55 8.23 2.19
C LYS A 18 6.80 8.04 1.32
N PHE A 19 7.41 6.87 1.46
CA PHE A 19 8.48 6.42 0.56
C PHE A 19 7.99 6.48 -0.89
N ARG A 20 8.78 7.09 -1.78
CA ARG A 20 8.49 7.13 -3.22
C ARG A 20 8.97 5.83 -3.87
N ALA A 21 8.02 4.93 -4.10
CA ALA A 21 8.29 3.73 -4.89
C ALA A 21 8.40 4.11 -6.38
N LEU A 22 9.63 4.37 -6.82
CA LEU A 22 9.94 4.87 -8.18
C LEU A 22 9.33 4.01 -9.29
N PHE A 23 9.31 2.68 -9.13
CA PHE A 23 8.73 1.76 -10.12
C PHE A 23 7.22 1.97 -10.29
N LEU A 24 6.48 2.10 -9.17
CA LEU A 24 5.03 2.33 -9.21
C LEU A 24 4.72 3.71 -9.78
N GLU A 25 5.53 4.72 -9.45
CA GLU A 25 5.31 6.08 -9.93
C GLU A 25 5.55 6.25 -11.44
N LEU A 26 6.48 5.48 -12.01
CA LEU A 26 6.81 5.55 -13.44
C LEU A 26 5.81 4.75 -14.30
N PHE A 27 5.48 3.51 -13.89
CA PHE A 27 4.71 2.59 -14.74
C PHE A 27 3.23 2.46 -14.36
N PHE A 28 2.86 2.74 -13.10
CA PHE A 28 1.50 2.53 -12.57
C PHE A 28 0.92 3.82 -12.00
N ARG A 29 0.73 4.80 -12.89
CA ARG A 29 0.26 6.15 -12.52
C ARG A 29 -1.23 6.24 -12.20
N ARG A 30 -2.02 5.25 -12.64
CA ARG A 30 -3.48 5.23 -12.48
C ARG A 30 -3.88 4.27 -11.37
N THR A 31 -4.73 4.73 -10.47
CA THR A 31 -5.35 3.93 -9.42
C THR A 31 -6.86 3.90 -9.65
N VAL A 32 -7.44 2.70 -9.69
CA VAL A 32 -8.88 2.49 -9.80
C VAL A 32 -9.34 1.72 -8.57
N ASN A 33 -10.33 2.25 -7.88
CA ASN A 33 -10.90 1.61 -6.70
C ASN A 33 -12.15 0.84 -7.11
N PHE A 34 -12.23 -0.43 -6.71
CA PHE A 34 -13.39 -1.29 -6.95
C PHE A 34 -14.19 -1.44 -5.66
N HIS A 35 -15.53 -1.46 -5.79
CA HIS A 35 -16.44 -1.73 -4.68
C HIS A 35 -16.71 -3.24 -4.50
N THR A 36 -16.32 -4.05 -5.48
CA THR A 36 -16.42 -5.51 -5.48
C THR A 36 -15.08 -6.14 -5.10
N GLU A 37 -15.12 -7.34 -4.53
CA GLU A 37 -13.90 -8.12 -4.26
C GLU A 37 -13.13 -8.48 -5.53
N GLU A 38 -13.84 -8.58 -6.65
CA GLU A 38 -13.29 -8.92 -7.95
C GLU A 38 -12.87 -7.67 -8.72
N VAL A 39 -11.68 -7.74 -9.34
CA VAL A 39 -11.13 -6.70 -10.21
C VAL A 39 -11.58 -6.99 -11.63
N MET A 40 -12.46 -6.15 -12.16
CA MET A 40 -12.94 -6.22 -13.54
C MET A 40 -12.00 -5.43 -14.45
N LEU A 41 -11.23 -6.12 -15.29
CA LEU A 41 -10.24 -5.50 -16.18
C LEU A 41 -10.89 -4.70 -17.32
N ASP A 42 -12.12 -5.08 -17.71
CA ASP A 42 -12.91 -4.38 -18.72
C ASP A 42 -13.20 -2.92 -18.35
N LYS A 43 -13.30 -2.62 -17.04
CA LYS A 43 -13.59 -1.27 -16.54
C LYS A 43 -12.36 -0.36 -16.47
N ILE A 44 -11.16 -0.92 -16.67
CA ILE A 44 -9.89 -0.18 -16.53
C ILE A 44 -9.50 0.48 -17.86
N THR A 45 -9.89 -0.11 -19.00
CA THR A 45 -9.47 0.34 -20.33
C THR A 45 -10.68 0.50 -21.26
N GLU A 46 -11.04 1.75 -21.55
CA GLU A 46 -12.19 2.08 -22.42
C GLU A 46 -12.00 1.66 -23.89
N LYS A 47 -10.75 1.42 -24.33
CA LYS A 47 -10.40 1.31 -25.75
C LYS A 47 -10.16 -0.12 -26.24
N THR A 48 -9.85 -1.06 -25.35
CA THR A 48 -9.53 -2.45 -25.72
C THR A 48 -9.96 -3.38 -24.59
N PRO A 49 -10.72 -4.45 -24.87
CA PRO A 49 -10.98 -5.48 -23.88
C PRO A 49 -9.65 -6.13 -23.48
N VAL A 50 -9.32 -6.08 -22.19
CA VAL A 50 -8.07 -6.64 -21.65
C VAL A 50 -8.42 -7.86 -20.83
N ALA A 51 -7.90 -9.02 -21.24
CA ALA A 51 -7.94 -10.24 -20.45
C ALA A 51 -6.53 -10.59 -19.96
N ALA A 52 -6.42 -11.02 -18.71
CA ALA A 52 -5.18 -11.56 -18.18
C ALA A 52 -5.14 -13.08 -18.41
N TYR A 53 -4.02 -13.59 -18.89
CA TYR A 53 -3.75 -15.02 -18.85
C TYR A 53 -3.30 -15.38 -17.44
N VAL A 54 -4.11 -16.19 -16.76
CA VAL A 54 -3.85 -16.63 -15.38
C VAL A 54 -3.80 -18.16 -15.37
N SER A 55 -2.74 -18.69 -14.80
CA SER A 55 -2.55 -20.12 -14.56
C SER A 55 -2.32 -20.38 -13.07
N PRO A 56 -2.86 -21.46 -12.51
CA PRO A 56 -2.52 -21.87 -11.15
C PRO A 56 -1.05 -22.28 -11.07
N ILE A 57 -0.42 -22.11 -9.91
CA ILE A 57 1.02 -22.39 -9.71
C ILE A 57 1.34 -23.89 -9.84
N VAL A 58 0.37 -24.75 -9.57
CA VAL A 58 0.57 -26.22 -9.46
C VAL A 58 0.15 -26.97 -10.74
N GLU A 59 -0.61 -26.34 -11.67
CA GLU A 59 -1.04 -26.98 -12.91
C GLU A 59 -0.80 -26.07 -14.12
N GLU A 60 -0.29 -26.61 -15.24
CA GLU A 60 -0.07 -25.89 -16.51
C GLU A 60 -1.38 -25.61 -17.29
N LYS A 61 -2.43 -25.20 -16.59
CA LYS A 61 -3.69 -24.77 -17.21
C LYS A 61 -3.72 -23.27 -17.33
N CYS A 62 -3.69 -22.77 -18.56
CA CYS A 62 -3.83 -21.34 -18.83
C CYS A 62 -5.30 -21.00 -19.13
N PHE A 63 -5.86 -20.07 -18.39
CA PHE A 63 -7.18 -19.49 -18.68
C PHE A 63 -7.03 -18.01 -19.00
N ALA A 64 -7.67 -17.55 -20.07
CA ALA A 64 -7.83 -16.12 -20.34
C ALA A 64 -9.05 -15.61 -19.57
N ILE A 65 -8.85 -14.74 -18.59
CA ILE A 65 -9.94 -14.26 -17.72
C ILE A 65 -9.93 -12.71 -17.68
N ALA A 66 -11.10 -12.10 -17.88
CA ALA A 66 -11.30 -10.65 -17.80
C ALA A 66 -11.53 -10.14 -16.35
N VAL A 67 -11.80 -11.07 -15.43
CA VAL A 67 -12.06 -10.80 -14.01
C VAL A 67 -11.00 -11.50 -13.18
N VAL A 68 -10.24 -10.73 -12.40
CA VAL A 68 -9.17 -11.24 -11.56
C VAL A 68 -9.53 -11.03 -10.10
N LYS A 69 -9.35 -12.06 -9.28
CA LYS A 69 -9.41 -11.91 -7.82
C LYS A 69 -8.04 -11.44 -7.32
N PRO A 70 -7.97 -10.36 -6.52
CA PRO A 70 -6.71 -9.91 -5.96
C PRO A 70 -6.14 -10.99 -5.04
N ALA A 71 -4.82 -11.20 -5.11
CA ALA A 71 -4.15 -12.34 -4.48
C ALA A 71 -4.23 -12.34 -2.94
N CYS A 72 -4.36 -11.18 -2.31
CA CYS A 72 -4.42 -11.10 -0.85
C CYS A 72 -5.12 -9.83 -0.34
N TYR A 73 -5.89 -9.98 0.74
CA TYR A 73 -6.27 -8.89 1.62
C TYR A 73 -5.17 -8.69 2.67
N VAL A 74 -4.35 -7.65 2.51
CA VAL A 74 -3.22 -7.38 3.40
C VAL A 74 -3.70 -6.59 4.62
N ARG A 75 -3.67 -7.22 5.81
CA ARG A 75 -4.01 -6.57 7.08
C ARG A 75 -2.87 -6.71 8.08
N ALA A 76 -2.21 -5.61 8.40
CA ALA A 76 -1.23 -5.55 9.48
C ALA A 76 -1.91 -5.08 10.78
N THR A 77 -1.75 -5.83 11.87
CA THR A 77 -2.28 -5.47 13.20
C THR A 77 -1.16 -5.44 14.22
N SER A 78 -1.10 -4.39 15.05
CA SER A 78 -0.16 -4.26 16.17
C SER A 78 -0.91 -3.83 17.43
N SER A 79 -0.58 -4.42 18.59
CA SER A 79 -1.17 -3.99 19.85
C SER A 79 -0.56 -2.64 20.30
N PRO A 80 -1.38 -1.65 20.69
CA PRO A 80 -0.86 -0.39 21.21
C PRO A 80 -0.31 -0.62 22.63
N ASN A 81 1.01 -0.53 22.78
CA ASN A 81 1.68 -0.60 24.08
C ASN A 81 2.38 0.73 24.37
N THR A 82 2.08 1.32 25.52
CA THR A 82 2.61 2.61 25.97
C THR A 82 4.07 2.55 26.41
N ASN A 83 4.62 1.35 26.60
CA ASN A 83 6.00 1.10 27.03
C ASN A 83 6.95 0.83 25.85
N LEU A 84 6.51 1.02 24.60
CA LEU A 84 7.36 0.83 23.43
C LEU A 84 8.39 1.97 23.33
N ILE A 85 9.66 1.60 23.23
CA ILE A 85 10.76 2.54 22.96
C ILE A 85 10.60 3.04 21.52
N THR A 86 10.09 4.25 21.38
CA THR A 86 10.04 4.95 20.09
C THR A 86 11.35 5.70 19.90
N SER A 87 12.12 5.33 18.87
CA SER A 87 13.33 6.08 18.51
C SER A 87 12.93 7.47 18.03
N ARG A 88 13.13 8.47 18.89
CA ARG A 88 13.05 9.88 18.51
C ARG A 88 14.34 10.18 17.77
N ARG A 89 14.28 10.25 16.43
CA ARG A 89 15.39 10.74 15.61
C ARG A 89 15.58 12.23 15.92
N LEU A 90 16.35 12.51 16.98
CA LEU A 90 16.88 13.84 17.27
C LEU A 90 17.73 14.21 16.07
N SER A 91 17.21 15.08 15.21
CA SER A 91 18.00 15.78 14.21
C SER A 91 19.17 16.42 14.94
N ALA A 92 20.38 15.96 14.62
CA ALA A 92 21.62 16.35 15.24
C ALA A 92 21.75 17.88 15.31
N PHE A 93 21.63 18.44 16.51
CA PHE A 93 22.26 19.72 16.80
C PHE A 93 23.76 19.45 16.95
N LEU A 94 24.49 19.87 15.93
CA LEU A 94 25.93 19.77 15.79
C LEU A 94 26.58 20.71 16.82
N VAL A 95 26.77 20.26 18.06
CA VAL A 95 27.61 20.96 19.04
C VAL A 95 29.04 20.49 18.83
N LYS A 96 29.77 21.24 18.02
CA LYS A 96 31.21 21.07 17.79
C LYS A 96 31.96 21.57 19.02
N ILE A 97 32.24 20.68 19.97
CA ILE A 97 33.16 20.99 21.08
C ILE A 97 34.58 20.76 20.57
N ARG A 98 35.29 21.87 20.35
CA ARG A 98 36.74 21.91 20.13
C ARG A 98 37.38 21.85 21.51
N LEU A 99 38.08 20.76 21.84
CA LEU A 99 39.00 20.74 22.97
C LEU A 99 40.36 21.19 22.46
N SER A 100 40.82 22.33 23.01
CA SER A 100 42.20 22.79 22.95
C SER A 100 43.05 22.05 23.98
#